data_AF-A0AAW2B934-F1
#
_entry.id   AF-A0AAW2B934-F1
#
_cell.length_a   1.000
_cell.length_b   1.000
_cell.length_c   1.000
_cell.angle_alpha   90.00
_cell.angle_beta   90.00
_cell.angle_gamma   90.00
#
_symmetry.space_group_name_H-M   'P 1'
#
loop_
_entity.id
_entity.type
_entity.pdbx_description
1 polymer ?
#
loop_
_entity_poly.entity_id
_entity_poly.type
_entity_poly.pdbx_seq_one_letter_code
_entity_poly.pdbx_strand_id
1 'polypeptide(L)'
;MDDVRRMCVSLLAVFIGAVNAFSPTDSEFTFLLPAASKECFYQSAIQNGSIEIEYQVIAGAGMDVDFSIVSPQGIYLVSEFRRSDGVHMVEPSEAGDYQICFDNTFSRFSEKMVFFEVILDNPSNDAGADDEWAGLGEPENLLEYKLDDIKESMETVHRRLERSRQMQTVLRAFEARDRNLLEDNLWRVSFWSCVNMLVMLSVGLTQVYTLRRLFDDKRRVYS
;
A
#
# COMPACT_ATOMS: atom_id res chain seq x y z
N MET A 1 11.92 -38.89 -24.66
CA MET A 1 12.79 -37.91 -23.95
C MET A 1 12.69 -36.52 -24.56
N ASP A 2 12.48 -36.40 -25.87
CA ASP A 2 12.37 -35.10 -26.55
C ASP A 2 11.05 -34.33 -26.27
N ASP A 3 9.95 -35.02 -26.01
CA ASP A 3 8.65 -34.37 -25.72
C ASP A 3 8.64 -33.66 -24.35
N VAL A 4 9.30 -34.24 -23.35
CA VAL A 4 9.44 -33.64 -22.01
C VAL A 4 10.34 -32.40 -22.07
N ARG A 5 11.39 -32.43 -22.91
CA ARG A 5 12.28 -31.28 -23.12
C ARG A 5 11.54 -30.14 -23.83
N ARG A 6 10.70 -30.45 -24.83
CA ARG A 6 9.86 -29.46 -25.52
C ARG A 6 8.83 -28.82 -24.60
N MET A 7 8.19 -29.63 -23.74
CA MET A 7 7.20 -29.14 -22.77
C MET A 7 7.80 -28.23 -21.70
N CYS A 8 9.02 -28.52 -21.20
CA CYS A 8 9.72 -27.63 -20.27
C CYS A 8 10.15 -26.31 -20.90
N VAL A 9 10.59 -26.31 -22.17
CA VAL A 9 11.03 -25.09 -22.87
C VAL A 9 9.84 -24.18 -23.19
N SER A 10 8.70 -24.74 -23.58
CA SER A 10 7.48 -23.95 -23.79
C SER A 10 6.93 -23.40 -22.47
N LEU A 11 6.96 -24.16 -21.38
CA LEU A 11 6.61 -23.67 -20.04
C LEU A 11 7.53 -22.53 -19.58
N LEU A 12 8.85 -22.65 -19.77
CA LEU A 12 9.81 -21.58 -19.45
C LEU A 12 9.62 -20.33 -20.31
N ALA A 13 9.32 -20.48 -21.61
CA ALA A 13 9.06 -19.35 -22.50
C ALA A 13 7.76 -18.61 -22.15
N VAL A 14 6.72 -19.32 -21.73
CA VAL A 14 5.45 -18.73 -21.25
C VAL A 14 5.66 -17.96 -19.94
N PHE A 15 6.53 -18.46 -19.05
CA PHE A 15 6.90 -17.74 -17.81
C PHE A 15 7.72 -16.47 -18.08
N ILE A 16 8.55 -16.43 -19.13
CA ILE A 16 9.35 -15.26 -19.50
C ILE A 16 8.54 -14.24 -20.32
N GLY A 17 7.51 -14.67 -21.07
CA GLY A 17 6.59 -13.77 -21.77
C GLY A 17 5.67 -13.00 -20.82
N ALA A 18 5.19 -13.64 -19.75
CA ALA A 18 4.25 -13.06 -18.80
C ALA A 18 4.85 -11.96 -17.89
N VAL A 19 6.18 -11.85 -17.80
CA VAL A 19 6.83 -10.80 -16.97
C VAL A 19 6.98 -9.45 -17.68
N ASN A 20 6.73 -9.37 -18.99
CA ASN A 20 6.88 -8.12 -19.76
C ASN A 20 5.58 -7.32 -19.96
N ALA A 21 4.47 -7.75 -19.33
CA ALA A 21 3.14 -7.13 -19.52
C ALA A 21 2.74 -6.20 -18.36
N PHE A 22 3.67 -5.42 -17.82
CA PHE A 22 3.37 -4.43 -16.78
C PHE A 22 3.82 -3.05 -17.24
N SER A 23 2.87 -2.17 -17.56
CA SER A 23 3.03 -0.70 -17.50
C SER A 23 1.65 -0.08 -17.69
N PRO A 24 1.07 0.45 -16.61
CA PRO A 24 1.29 1.86 -16.25
C PRO A 24 2.27 2.02 -15.08
N THR A 25 3.00 3.13 -15.07
CA THR A 25 3.99 3.45 -14.02
C THR A 25 3.29 4.16 -12.87
N ASP A 26 2.25 3.53 -12.33
CA ASP A 26 1.54 4.08 -11.17
C ASP A 26 2.42 3.91 -9.95
N SER A 27 2.75 5.04 -9.31
CA SER A 27 3.69 5.09 -8.21
C SER A 27 2.99 5.59 -6.96
N GLU A 28 2.69 4.68 -6.04
CA GLU A 28 2.09 4.98 -4.74
C GLU A 28 3.12 4.91 -3.60
N PHE A 29 3.08 5.88 -2.68
CA PHE A 29 4.00 5.93 -1.55
C PHE A 29 3.30 6.45 -0.30
N THR A 30 3.59 5.82 0.85
CA THR A 30 3.31 6.39 2.17
C THR A 30 4.62 6.68 2.86
N PHE A 31 4.82 7.91 3.34
CA PHE A 31 6.03 8.29 4.04
C PHE A 31 5.73 9.10 5.30
N LEU A 32 6.71 9.14 6.20
CA LEU A 32 6.70 10.00 7.38
C LEU A 32 7.38 11.32 7.02
N LEU A 33 6.65 12.42 7.20
CA LEU A 33 7.13 13.78 7.02
C LEU A 33 7.51 14.35 8.41
N PRO A 34 8.81 14.53 8.71
CA PRO A 34 9.25 14.99 10.02
C PRO A 34 8.68 16.36 10.42
N ALA A 35 8.80 16.67 11.71
CA ALA A 35 8.48 18.00 12.22
C ALA A 35 9.48 19.03 11.67
N ALA A 36 8.97 20.22 11.36
CA ALA A 36 9.77 21.34 10.87
C ALA A 36 10.56 21.06 9.57
N SER A 37 10.16 20.08 8.76
CA SER A 37 10.86 19.70 7.53
C SER A 37 9.97 19.77 6.29
N LYS A 38 10.63 19.70 5.12
CA LYS A 38 10.01 19.62 3.81
C LYS A 38 10.64 18.48 3.04
N GLU A 39 9.82 17.59 2.49
CA GLU A 39 10.26 16.47 1.66
C GLU A 39 9.82 16.71 0.22
N CYS A 40 10.67 16.39 -0.75
CA CYS A 40 10.37 16.56 -2.18
C CYS A 40 10.74 15.30 -2.96
N PHE A 41 9.87 14.94 -3.89
CA PHE A 41 10.00 13.82 -4.81
C PHE A 41 10.07 14.36 -6.23
N TYR A 42 10.79 13.64 -7.10
CA TYR A 42 11.00 14.04 -8.49
C TYR A 42 10.40 12.98 -9.40
N GLN A 43 9.52 13.41 -10.30
CA GLN A 43 8.90 12.55 -11.29
C GLN A 43 9.24 13.03 -12.70
N SER A 44 9.94 12.18 -13.45
CA SER A 44 10.19 12.44 -14.87
C SER A 44 8.92 12.20 -15.67
N ALA A 45 8.58 13.15 -16.54
CA ALA A 45 7.48 13.04 -17.49
C ALA A 45 7.98 13.34 -18.91
N ILE A 46 7.29 12.76 -19.89
CA ILE A 46 7.54 13.07 -21.29
C ILE A 46 6.69 14.26 -21.74
N GLN A 47 6.94 14.78 -22.95
CA GLN A 47 6.14 15.86 -23.52
C GLN A 47 4.75 15.37 -23.98
N ASN A 48 3.73 16.21 -23.79
CA ASN A 48 2.33 15.97 -24.17
C ASN A 48 1.65 14.78 -23.46
N GLY A 49 2.17 14.35 -22.31
CA GLY A 49 1.46 13.41 -21.42
C GLY A 49 0.54 14.13 -20.44
N SER A 50 0.00 13.36 -19.50
CA SER A 50 -0.68 13.89 -18.32
C SER A 50 -0.06 13.32 -17.04
N ILE A 51 -0.02 14.16 -16.00
CA ILE A 51 0.44 13.77 -14.67
C ILE A 51 -0.69 14.05 -13.70
N GLU A 52 -1.21 13.03 -13.05
CA GLU A 52 -2.20 13.15 -11.97
C GLU A 52 -1.53 12.80 -10.64
N ILE A 53 -1.70 13.67 -9.65
CA ILE A 53 -1.12 13.51 -8.30
C ILE A 53 -2.25 13.61 -7.29
N GLU A 54 -2.46 12.54 -6.53
CA GLU A 54 -3.40 12.48 -5.41
C GLU A 54 -2.61 12.36 -4.10
N TYR A 55 -3.01 13.09 -3.06
CA TYR A 55 -2.41 12.97 -1.74
C TYR A 55 -3.43 13.03 -0.60
N GLN A 56 -3.08 12.40 0.52
CA GLN A 56 -3.85 12.42 1.75
C GLN A 56 -2.94 12.34 2.98
N VAL A 57 -3.19 13.20 3.97
CA VAL A 57 -2.59 13.12 5.30
C VAL A 57 -3.35 12.05 6.10
N ILE A 58 -2.66 10.96 6.45
CA ILE A 58 -3.25 9.81 7.14
C ILE A 58 -3.20 9.97 8.67
N ALA A 59 -2.11 10.56 9.18
CA ALA A 59 -1.91 10.73 10.62
C ALA A 59 -1.02 11.94 10.93
N GLY A 60 -1.13 12.45 12.17
CA GLY A 60 -0.35 13.58 12.67
C GLY A 60 -1.23 14.68 13.25
N ALA A 61 -0.63 15.62 14.00
CA ALA A 61 -1.38 16.74 14.55
C ALA A 61 -1.83 17.69 13.41
N GLY A 62 -3.07 18.20 13.50
CA GLY A 62 -3.64 19.13 12.51
C GLY A 62 -4.18 18.48 11.23
N MET A 63 -3.70 17.28 10.86
CA MET A 63 -4.10 16.56 9.64
C MET A 63 -3.98 17.41 8.37
N ASP A 64 -3.01 18.33 8.34
CA ASP A 64 -2.80 19.31 7.27
C ASP A 64 -1.36 19.31 6.76
N VAL A 65 -1.12 19.63 5.49
CA VAL A 65 0.21 19.80 4.90
C VAL A 65 0.19 20.92 3.86
N ASP A 66 1.33 21.57 3.65
CA ASP A 66 1.51 22.50 2.53
C ASP A 66 2.04 21.69 1.33
N PHE A 67 1.33 21.75 0.20
CA PHE A 67 1.60 20.96 -1.00
C PHE A 67 2.01 21.87 -2.16
N SER A 68 2.99 21.44 -2.96
CA SER A 68 3.38 22.18 -4.17
C SER A 68 3.90 21.28 -5.27
N ILE A 69 3.57 21.64 -6.51
CA ILE A 69 4.10 21.04 -7.74
C ILE A 69 4.88 22.11 -8.47
N VAL A 70 6.13 21.82 -8.80
CA VAL A 70 7.03 22.71 -9.56
C VAL A 70 7.38 22.03 -10.87
N SER A 71 7.23 22.77 -11.98
CA SER A 71 7.59 22.30 -13.31
C SER A 71 9.10 22.12 -13.46
N PRO A 72 9.56 21.39 -14.50
CA PRO A 72 10.99 21.27 -14.81
C PRO A 72 11.70 22.62 -15.03
N GLN A 73 10.94 23.67 -15.34
CA GLN A 73 11.44 25.04 -15.52
C GLN A 73 11.57 25.82 -14.19
N GLY A 74 11.19 25.21 -13.06
CA GLY A 74 11.20 25.86 -11.75
C GLY A 74 9.97 26.73 -11.47
N ILE A 75 8.88 26.57 -12.23
CA ILE A 75 7.65 27.34 -12.07
C ILE A 75 6.67 26.56 -11.18
N TYR A 76 6.12 27.22 -10.17
CA TYR A 76 5.05 26.63 -9.34
C TYR A 76 3.76 26.49 -10.15
N LEU A 77 3.34 25.25 -10.40
CA LEU A 77 2.09 24.92 -11.08
C LEU A 77 0.93 24.85 -10.10
N VAL A 78 1.18 24.23 -8.94
CA VAL A 78 0.22 24.10 -7.84
C VAL A 78 0.89 24.52 -6.55
N SER A 79 0.17 25.25 -5.72
CA SER A 79 0.57 25.58 -4.35
C SER A 79 -0.68 25.65 -3.49
N GLU A 80 -0.74 24.75 -2.51
CA GLU A 80 -1.81 24.66 -1.54
C GLU A 80 -1.23 24.72 -0.13
N PHE A 81 -1.99 25.35 0.77
CA PHE A 81 -1.58 25.53 2.15
C PHE A 81 -2.58 24.85 3.08
N ARG A 82 -2.05 24.13 4.08
CA ARG A 82 -2.80 23.47 5.15
C ARG A 82 -3.99 22.64 4.65
N ARG A 83 -3.74 21.73 3.72
CA ARG A 83 -4.74 20.80 3.19
C ARG A 83 -4.54 19.40 3.77
N SER A 84 -5.65 18.70 4.00
CA SER A 84 -5.66 17.30 4.43
C SER A 84 -5.51 16.33 3.26
N ASP A 85 -5.93 16.74 2.08
CA ASP A 85 -6.01 15.94 0.87
C ASP A 85 -6.13 16.84 -0.36
N GLY A 86 -5.83 16.29 -1.54
CA GLY A 86 -6.00 16.98 -2.81
C GLY A 86 -5.68 16.08 -4.01
N VAL A 87 -6.29 16.40 -5.15
CA VAL A 87 -6.04 15.75 -6.45
C VAL A 87 -5.73 16.83 -7.48
N HIS A 88 -4.61 16.69 -8.19
CA HIS A 88 -4.12 17.68 -9.14
C HIS A 88 -3.69 17.03 -10.43
N MET A 89 -4.17 17.56 -11.56
CA MET A 89 -3.82 17.09 -12.89
C MET A 89 -3.02 18.17 -13.64
N VAL A 90 -1.91 17.77 -14.25
CA VAL A 90 -1.06 18.60 -15.09
C VAL A 90 -1.10 18.07 -16.52
N GLU A 91 -1.78 18.79 -17.40
CA GLU A 91 -1.88 18.47 -18.83
C GLU A 91 -1.87 19.77 -19.67
N PRO A 92 -1.08 19.84 -20.76
CA PRO A 92 -0.09 18.86 -21.18
C PRO A 92 1.18 18.92 -20.32
N SER A 93 1.81 17.76 -20.09
CA SER A 93 3.12 17.70 -19.44
C SER A 93 4.23 18.15 -20.37
N GLU A 94 5.25 18.79 -19.80
CA GLU A 94 6.51 19.13 -20.44
C GLU A 94 7.53 18.02 -20.20
N ALA A 95 8.48 17.85 -21.11
CA ALA A 95 9.55 16.89 -20.90
C ALA A 95 10.49 17.36 -19.77
N GLY A 96 10.64 16.57 -18.72
CA GLY A 96 11.57 16.84 -17.63
C GLY A 96 11.09 16.33 -16.26
N ASP A 97 11.80 16.74 -15.22
CA ASP A 97 11.55 16.30 -13.85
C ASP A 97 10.65 17.30 -13.11
N TYR A 98 9.45 16.85 -12.77
CA TYR A 98 8.52 17.58 -11.92
C TYR A 98 8.88 17.37 -10.46
N GLN A 99 8.92 18.45 -9.70
CA GLN A 99 9.20 18.40 -8.27
C GLN A 99 7.89 18.50 -7.49
N ILE A 100 7.57 17.44 -6.74
CA ILE A 100 6.39 17.31 -5.89
C ILE A 100 6.85 17.44 -4.45
N CYS A 101 6.42 18.47 -3.73
CA CYS A 101 6.88 18.72 -2.37
C CYS A 101 5.75 18.78 -1.36
N PHE A 102 6.03 18.21 -0.18
CA PHE A 102 5.20 18.24 1.01
C PHE A 102 5.96 18.97 2.12
N ASP A 103 5.38 20.03 2.66
CA ASP A 103 6.01 20.91 3.63
C ASP A 103 5.26 20.88 4.97
N ASN A 104 6.00 20.54 6.03
CA ASN A 104 5.57 20.52 7.43
C ASN A 104 6.45 21.43 8.30
N THR A 105 7.09 22.43 7.70
CA THR A 105 7.92 23.42 8.42
C THR A 105 7.14 24.18 9.49
N PHE A 106 5.81 24.30 9.32
CA PHE A 106 4.93 24.95 10.28
C PHE A 106 4.69 24.13 11.57
N SER A 107 4.79 22.79 11.54
CA SER A 107 4.63 21.97 12.75
C SER A 107 5.97 21.64 13.38
N ARG A 108 6.32 22.38 14.44
CA ARG A 108 7.65 22.24 15.10
C ARG A 108 7.85 20.99 15.93
N PHE A 109 6.77 20.31 16.32
CA PHE A 109 6.82 19.23 17.32
C PHE A 109 6.14 17.94 16.89
N SER A 110 5.43 17.93 15.77
CA SER A 110 4.66 16.77 15.30
C SER A 110 5.03 16.41 13.87
N GLU A 111 5.39 15.16 13.68
CA GLU A 111 5.48 14.53 12.36
C GLU A 111 4.08 14.25 11.79
N LYS A 112 4.04 14.02 10.48
CA LYS A 112 2.82 13.66 9.75
C LYS A 112 3.09 12.42 8.90
N MET A 113 2.07 11.61 8.67
CA MET A 113 2.12 10.49 7.74
C MET A 113 1.30 10.88 6.51
N VAL A 114 1.95 10.93 5.35
CA VAL A 114 1.33 11.35 4.10
C VAL A 114 1.39 10.19 3.11
N PHE A 115 0.25 9.88 2.52
CA PHE A 115 0.14 9.01 1.36
C PHE A 115 -0.01 9.88 0.12
N PHE A 116 0.68 9.52 -0.95
CA PHE A 116 0.46 10.12 -2.26
C PHE A 116 0.66 9.09 -3.37
N GLU A 117 -0.02 9.33 -4.47
CA GLU A 117 0.03 8.53 -5.69
C GLU A 117 0.28 9.45 -6.88
N VAL A 118 1.08 8.96 -7.82
CA VAL A 118 1.35 9.63 -9.09
C VAL A 118 0.98 8.70 -10.22
N ILE A 119 0.07 9.16 -11.09
CA ILE A 119 -0.42 8.46 -12.27
C ILE A 119 0.10 9.22 -13.49
N LEU A 120 0.75 8.49 -14.41
CA LEU A 120 1.30 9.05 -15.65
C LEU A 120 0.57 8.46 -16.84
N ASP A 121 -0.06 9.32 -17.64
CA ASP A 121 -0.60 8.93 -18.93
C ASP A 121 0.35 9.39 -20.05
N ASN A 122 0.75 8.46 -20.90
CA ASN A 122 1.67 8.70 -21.99
C ASN A 122 0.98 8.40 -23.33
N PRO A 123 0.76 9.40 -24.21
CA PRO A 123 0.11 9.21 -25.50
C PRO A 123 0.90 8.32 -26.47
N SER A 124 2.17 8.02 -26.21
CA SER A 124 3.01 7.21 -27.10
C SER A 124 2.92 5.69 -26.86
N ASN A 125 2.24 5.24 -25.80
CA ASN A 125 2.04 3.81 -25.52
C ASN A 125 0.83 3.20 -26.25
N ASP A 126 -0.01 4.01 -26.90
CA ASP A 126 -1.18 3.53 -27.66
C ASP A 126 -0.81 2.99 -29.06
N ALA A 127 0.45 3.14 -29.48
CA ALA A 127 0.93 2.63 -30.77
C ALA A 127 1.50 1.19 -30.71
N GLY A 128 1.54 0.56 -29.53
CA GLY A 128 2.21 -0.73 -29.32
C GLY A 128 1.30 -1.92 -29.01
N ALA A 129 -0.01 -1.70 -28.82
CA ALA A 129 -0.96 -2.75 -28.42
C ALA A 129 -1.83 -3.27 -29.59
N ASP A 130 -1.72 -2.69 -30.78
CA ASP A 130 -2.57 -3.00 -31.93
C ASP A 130 -1.94 -3.94 -32.98
N ASP A 131 -0.65 -4.27 -32.85
CA ASP A 131 0.05 -5.09 -33.87
C ASP A 131 -0.14 -6.61 -33.71
N GLU A 132 -0.78 -7.09 -32.63
CA GLU A 132 -1.01 -8.54 -32.40
C GLU A 132 -2.44 -9.02 -32.75
N TRP A 133 -3.37 -8.11 -33.06
CA TRP A 133 -4.75 -8.44 -33.44
C TRP A 133 -5.03 -8.39 -34.95
N ALA A 134 -4.04 -7.99 -35.78
CA ALA A 134 -4.17 -7.88 -37.23
C ALA A 134 -4.13 -9.23 -38.00
N GLY A 135 -4.13 -10.37 -37.30
CA GLY A 135 -3.93 -11.71 -37.88
C GLY A 135 -5.20 -12.53 -38.15
N LEU A 136 -6.38 -12.09 -37.75
CA LEU A 136 -7.62 -12.86 -37.92
C LEU A 136 -8.66 -12.02 -38.67
N GLY A 137 -8.89 -12.42 -39.92
CA GLY A 137 -9.58 -11.65 -40.93
C GLY A 137 -10.98 -11.16 -40.58
N GLU A 138 -11.29 -9.99 -41.12
CA GLU A 138 -12.65 -9.56 -41.48
C GLU A 138 -13.32 -10.63 -42.38
N PRO A 139 -14.65 -10.87 -42.31
CA PRO A 139 -15.65 -9.79 -42.38
C PRO A 139 -16.92 -9.99 -41.50
N GLU A 140 -17.57 -8.88 -41.11
CA GLU A 140 -18.97 -8.54 -41.47
C GLU A 140 -19.53 -7.41 -40.58
N ASN A 141 -19.72 -6.24 -41.22
CA ASN A 141 -20.10 -4.93 -40.70
C ASN A 141 -21.54 -4.82 -40.10
N LEU A 142 -21.95 -5.71 -39.21
CA LEU A 142 -23.24 -5.54 -38.52
C LEU A 142 -23.29 -6.05 -37.06
N LEU A 143 -22.20 -6.63 -36.55
CA LEU A 143 -22.13 -7.13 -35.17
C LEU A 143 -21.32 -6.24 -34.22
N GLU A 144 -20.83 -5.11 -34.69
CA GLU A 144 -19.91 -4.22 -33.96
C GLU A 144 -20.63 -3.37 -32.91
N TYR A 145 -21.84 -2.88 -33.23
CA TYR A 145 -22.58 -1.96 -32.37
C TYR A 145 -23.11 -2.57 -31.06
N LYS A 146 -23.20 -3.91 -30.96
CA LYS A 146 -23.60 -4.60 -29.72
C LYS A 146 -22.44 -5.22 -28.94
N LEU A 147 -21.25 -5.31 -29.55
CA LEU A 147 -20.05 -5.79 -28.87
C LEU A 147 -19.36 -4.65 -28.12
N ASP A 148 -19.44 -3.40 -28.61
CA ASP A 148 -18.91 -2.23 -27.91
C ASP A 148 -19.56 -1.99 -26.54
N ASP A 149 -20.89 -2.11 -26.43
CA ASP A 149 -21.62 -1.89 -25.16
C ASP A 149 -21.29 -2.97 -24.11
N ILE A 150 -20.98 -4.20 -24.55
CA ILE A 150 -20.53 -5.30 -23.68
C ILE A 150 -19.05 -5.12 -23.31
N LYS A 151 -18.23 -4.64 -24.24
CA LYS A 151 -16.82 -4.34 -24.01
C LYS A 151 -16.66 -3.17 -23.03
N GLU A 152 -17.44 -2.12 -23.18
CA GLU A 152 -17.47 -0.95 -22.28
C GLU A 152 -17.94 -1.34 -20.87
N SER A 153 -18.95 -2.20 -20.76
CA SER A 153 -19.40 -2.72 -19.45
C SER A 153 -18.41 -3.70 -18.82
N MET A 154 -17.69 -4.52 -19.60
CA MET A 154 -16.60 -5.36 -19.08
C MET A 154 -15.39 -4.53 -18.66
N GLU A 155 -14.99 -3.53 -19.42
CA GLU A 155 -13.88 -2.62 -19.10
C GLU A 155 -14.16 -1.80 -17.85
N THR A 156 -15.38 -1.29 -17.70
CA THR A 156 -15.77 -0.57 -16.48
C THR A 156 -15.82 -1.47 -15.25
N VAL A 157 -16.23 -2.74 -15.39
CA VAL A 157 -16.17 -3.73 -14.30
C VAL A 157 -14.72 -4.14 -14.01
N HIS A 158 -13.87 -4.31 -15.02
CA HIS A 158 -12.44 -4.60 -14.84
C HIS A 158 -11.74 -3.46 -14.11
N ARG A 159 -11.90 -2.21 -14.57
CA ARG A 159 -11.37 -1.01 -13.90
C ARG A 159 -11.85 -0.90 -12.45
N ARG A 160 -13.11 -1.26 -12.15
CA ARG A 160 -13.64 -1.29 -10.78
C ARG A 160 -13.04 -2.42 -9.92
N LEU A 161 -12.80 -3.58 -10.50
CA LEU A 161 -12.20 -4.73 -9.81
C LEU A 161 -10.71 -4.52 -9.56
N GLU A 162 -10.01 -3.86 -10.48
CA GLU A 162 -8.59 -3.54 -10.39
C GLU A 162 -8.32 -2.51 -9.30
N ARG A 163 -9.13 -1.42 -9.28
CA ARG A 163 -9.13 -0.42 -8.19
C ARG A 163 -9.47 -1.04 -6.83
N SER A 164 -10.40 -2.00 -6.79
CA SER A 164 -10.72 -2.73 -5.56
C SER A 164 -9.58 -3.66 -5.10
N ARG A 165 -8.82 -4.22 -6.04
CA ARG A 165 -7.71 -5.13 -5.77
C ARG A 165 -6.49 -4.36 -5.24
N GLN A 166 -6.18 -3.18 -5.79
CA GLN A 166 -5.16 -2.27 -5.25
C GLN A 166 -5.49 -1.86 -3.81
N MET A 167 -6.73 -1.41 -3.56
CA MET A 167 -7.20 -1.10 -2.20
C MET A 167 -7.06 -2.29 -1.23
N GLN A 168 -7.43 -3.50 -1.65
CA GLN A 168 -7.26 -4.70 -0.80
C GLN A 168 -5.80 -5.02 -0.48
N THR A 169 -4.86 -4.65 -1.34
CA THR A 169 -3.44 -4.96 -1.16
C THR A 169 -2.82 -3.99 -0.15
N VAL A 170 -3.17 -2.70 -0.25
CA VAL A 170 -2.80 -1.67 0.72
C VAL A 170 -3.44 -1.93 2.09
N LEU A 171 -4.73 -2.27 2.13
CA LEU A 171 -5.42 -2.67 3.37
C LEU A 171 -4.76 -3.90 4.02
N ARG A 172 -4.30 -4.89 3.25
CA ARG A 172 -3.55 -6.04 3.77
C ARG A 172 -2.17 -5.66 4.31
N ALA A 173 -1.49 -4.69 3.69
CA ALA A 173 -0.22 -4.17 4.18
C ALA A 173 -0.39 -3.40 5.50
N PHE A 174 -1.45 -2.59 5.62
CA PHE A 174 -1.83 -1.94 6.87
C PHE A 174 -2.27 -2.95 7.94
N GLU A 175 -3.08 -3.96 7.60
CA GLU A 175 -3.50 -5.03 8.53
C GLU A 175 -2.30 -5.85 9.03
N ALA A 176 -1.34 -6.15 8.17
CA ALA A 176 -0.10 -6.84 8.55
C ALA A 176 0.75 -6.01 9.53
N ARG A 177 0.80 -4.68 9.33
CA ARG A 177 1.49 -3.76 10.24
C ARG A 177 0.76 -3.62 11.58
N ASP A 178 -0.56 -3.49 11.56
CA ASP A 178 -1.39 -3.41 12.77
C ASP A 178 -1.35 -4.71 13.58
N ARG A 179 -1.28 -5.87 12.92
CA ARG A 179 -1.04 -7.16 13.59
C ARG A 179 0.26 -7.15 14.38
N ASN A 180 1.34 -6.62 13.82
CA ASN A 180 2.64 -6.59 14.50
C ASN A 180 2.61 -5.72 15.77
N LEU A 181 1.91 -4.57 15.73
CA LEU A 181 1.73 -3.70 16.90
C LEU A 181 0.84 -4.34 17.98
N LEU A 182 -0.18 -5.10 17.58
CA LEU A 182 -1.05 -5.85 18.48
C LEU A 182 -0.31 -7.03 19.14
N GLU A 183 0.50 -7.77 18.38
CA GLU A 183 1.27 -8.92 18.88
C GLU A 183 2.27 -8.52 19.97
N ASP A 184 2.99 -7.40 19.79
CA ASP A 184 3.94 -6.90 20.79
C ASP A 184 3.26 -6.50 22.12
N ASN A 185 2.06 -5.90 22.03
CA ASN A 185 1.29 -5.53 23.22
C ASN A 185 0.68 -6.76 23.91
N LEU A 186 0.12 -7.69 23.14
CA LEU A 186 -0.45 -8.93 23.65
C LEU A 186 0.63 -9.80 24.33
N TRP A 187 1.82 -9.89 23.76
CA TRP A 187 2.92 -10.66 24.33
C TRP A 187 3.32 -10.14 25.70
N ARG A 188 3.48 -8.81 25.84
CA ARG A 188 3.84 -8.17 27.11
C ARG A 188 2.78 -8.41 28.19
N VAL A 189 1.51 -8.19 27.86
CA VAL A 189 0.39 -8.38 28.80
C VAL A 189 0.24 -9.86 29.19
N SER A 190 0.34 -10.76 28.22
CA SER A 190 0.28 -12.22 28.44
C SER A 190 1.42 -12.71 29.33
N PHE A 191 2.63 -12.20 29.12
CA PHE A 191 3.79 -12.51 29.97
C PHE A 191 3.55 -12.13 31.43
N TRP A 192 3.12 -10.89 31.69
CA TRP A 192 2.83 -10.44 33.06
C TRP A 192 1.65 -11.19 33.68
N SER A 193 0.63 -11.56 32.90
CA SER A 193 -0.49 -12.39 33.38
C SER A 193 -0.03 -13.78 33.81
N CYS A 194 0.84 -14.43 33.01
CA CYS A 194 1.41 -15.74 33.33
C CYS A 194 2.25 -15.70 34.62
N VAL A 195 3.08 -14.65 34.79
CA VAL A 195 3.85 -14.43 36.03
C VAL A 195 2.90 -14.32 37.24
N ASN A 196 1.83 -13.54 37.14
CA ASN A 196 0.86 -13.39 38.24
C ASN A 196 0.13 -14.70 38.56
N MET A 197 -0.24 -15.49 37.55
CA MET A 197 -0.86 -16.81 37.73
C MET A 197 0.07 -17.77 38.50
N LEU A 198 1.37 -17.80 38.15
CA LEU A 198 2.36 -18.61 38.85
C LEU A 198 2.52 -18.19 40.32
N VAL A 199 2.52 -16.89 40.60
CA VAL A 199 2.58 -16.37 41.97
C VAL A 199 1.35 -16.83 42.77
N MET A 200 0.15 -16.69 42.24
CA MET A 200 -1.09 -17.14 42.91
C MET A 200 -1.07 -18.64 43.22
N LEU A 201 -0.59 -19.47 42.29
CA LEU A 201 -0.43 -20.92 42.50
C LEU A 201 0.57 -21.23 43.61
N SER A 202 1.72 -20.55 43.64
CA SER A 202 2.74 -20.75 44.68
C SER A 202 2.23 -20.39 46.08
N VAL A 203 1.46 -19.31 46.20
CA VAL A 203 0.80 -18.91 47.45
C VAL A 203 -0.23 -19.96 47.86
N GLY A 204 -1.07 -20.44 46.93
CA GLY A 204 -2.04 -21.50 47.20
C GLY A 204 -1.40 -22.79 47.69
N LEU A 205 -0.31 -23.23 47.06
CA LEU A 205 0.45 -24.40 47.52
C LEU A 205 1.05 -24.20 48.92
N THR A 206 1.59 -23.00 49.18
CA THR A 206 2.13 -22.64 50.50
C THR A 206 1.04 -22.65 51.57
N GLN A 207 -0.16 -22.14 51.26
CA GLN A 207 -1.31 -22.17 52.14
C GLN A 207 -1.75 -23.61 52.45
N VAL A 208 -1.84 -24.48 51.44
CA VAL A 208 -2.20 -25.90 51.65
C VAL A 208 -1.12 -26.64 52.44
N TYR A 209 0.16 -26.40 52.16
CA TYR A 209 1.27 -27.02 52.88
C TYR A 209 1.30 -26.62 54.35
N THR A 210 1.12 -25.32 54.64
CA THR A 210 1.07 -24.81 56.02
C THR A 210 -0.13 -25.34 56.79
N LEU A 211 -1.32 -25.40 56.17
CA LEU A 211 -2.50 -26.01 56.78
C LEU A 211 -2.28 -27.51 57.04
N ARG A 212 -1.77 -28.26 56.07
CA ARG A 212 -1.45 -29.69 56.27
C ARG A 212 -0.43 -29.89 57.38
N ARG A 213 0.64 -29.09 57.42
CA ARG A 213 1.66 -29.16 58.47
C ARG A 213 1.08 -28.82 59.85
N LEU A 214 0.18 -27.85 59.95
CA LEU A 214 -0.48 -27.48 61.21
C LEU A 214 -1.40 -28.60 61.73
N PHE A 215 -2.05 -29.35 60.84
CA PHE A 215 -2.92 -30.47 61.22
C PHE A 215 -2.19 -31.82 61.35
N ASP A 216 -1.06 -32.04 60.67
CA ASP A 216 -0.19 -33.22 60.86
C ASP A 216 0.61 -33.14 62.17
N ASP A 217 0.80 -31.94 62.75
CA ASP A 217 1.48 -31.72 64.03
C ASP A 217 0.62 -32.04 65.26
N LYS A 218 -0.26 -33.05 65.13
CA LYS A 218 -1.03 -33.65 66.23
C LYS A 218 -1.08 -35.19 66.12
N ARG A 219 0.07 -35.83 65.91
CA ARG A 219 0.29 -37.24 66.33
C ARG A 219 1.67 -37.46 66.94
N ARG A 220 1.94 -36.75 68.04
CA ARG A 220 2.80 -37.25 69.12
C ARG A 220 2.09 -37.02 70.46
N VAL A 221 0.95 -37.68 70.66
CA VAL A 221 0.50 -37.99 72.01
C VAL A 221 1.23 -39.25 72.41
N TYR A 222 2.25 -39.06 73.25
CA TYR A 222 2.93 -40.10 73.99
C TYR A 222 1.88 -40.81 74.86
N SER A 223 1.65 -42.11 74.63
CA SER A 223 1.13 -43.04 75.63
C SER A 223 1.60 -44.44 75.29
#